data_AF-A0A7G9W7M6-F1
#
_entry.id   AF-A0A7G9W7M6-F1
#
_cell.length_a   1.000
_cell.length_b   1.000
_cell.length_c   1.000
_cell.angle_alpha   90.00
_cell.angle_beta   90.00
_cell.angle_gamma   90.00
#
_symmetry.space_group_name_H-M   'P 1'
#
loop_
_entity.id
_entity.type
_entity.pdbx_description
1 polymer ?
#
loop_
_entity_poly.entity_id
_entity_poly.type
_entity_poly.pdbx_seq_one_letter_code
_entity_poly.pdbx_strand_id
1 'polypeptide(L)'
;MRNRSRAILIVVYILALILISTGCNKTKRSSAEGIVELSFADAVSLEEIEKLDGQMVTMIGFMSTTSPLDGSYMYLQNMPYQSCPFCIPNTNVLANTIAVYAPEGQSFRFQDIPIRVTGKIKVEDVADDLGYYYYYRIVDAKIEKAELSGMGREIRIYTELVDQGFASEFVSVLEDAYAAINYEEFHIKLDEVELLSFEKLNEIKAMFNVLNENDYADIIEVVSRLETFMNDINDAIERKDPIDLHYKNNDFDQIYNEFYMWLIKPSF
;
A
#
# COMPACT_ATOMS: atom_id res chain seq x y z
N MET A 1 53.90 -22.76 31.94
CA MET A 1 52.48 -22.37 31.75
C MET A 1 52.26 -21.09 30.94
N ARG A 2 53.24 -20.16 30.80
CA ARG A 2 53.05 -18.85 30.15
C ARG A 2 52.90 -18.86 28.61
N ASN A 3 53.39 -19.89 27.91
CA ASN A 3 53.28 -20.00 26.44
C ASN A 3 51.97 -20.61 25.93
N ARG A 4 51.28 -21.44 26.75
CA ARG A 4 49.98 -22.03 26.35
C ARG A 4 48.85 -21.01 26.38
N SER A 5 48.88 -20.07 27.33
CA SER A 5 47.88 -19.01 27.45
C SER A 5 47.94 -17.99 26.30
N ARG A 6 49.12 -17.70 25.75
CA ARG A 6 49.28 -16.80 24.59
C ARG A 6 48.81 -17.42 23.28
N ALA A 7 49.02 -18.72 23.08
CA ALA A 7 48.52 -19.44 21.91
C ALA A 7 46.99 -19.50 21.90
N ILE A 8 46.36 -19.72 23.06
CA ILE A 8 44.90 -19.75 23.19
C ILE A 8 44.28 -18.36 22.91
N LEU A 9 44.90 -17.28 23.41
CA LEU A 9 44.44 -15.92 23.16
C LEU A 9 44.50 -15.52 21.67
N ILE A 10 45.53 -15.95 20.94
CA ILE A 10 45.65 -15.68 19.50
C ILE A 10 44.60 -16.47 18.70
N VAL A 11 44.34 -17.74 19.07
CA VAL A 11 43.31 -18.56 18.41
C VAL A 11 41.91 -18.00 18.65
N VAL A 12 41.61 -17.52 19.86
CA VAL A 12 40.31 -16.88 20.17
C VAL A 12 40.15 -15.55 19.42
N TYR A 13 41.23 -14.77 19.25
CA TYR A 13 41.19 -13.51 18.49
C TYR A 13 41.00 -13.76 16.98
N ILE A 14 41.61 -14.81 16.43
CA ILE A 14 41.43 -15.21 15.02
C ILE A 14 40.02 -15.78 14.78
N LEU A 15 39.47 -16.56 15.72
CA LEU A 15 38.07 -17.02 15.63
C LEU A 15 37.06 -15.87 15.76
N ALA A 16 37.35 -14.86 16.58
CA ALA A 16 36.51 -13.67 16.71
C ALA A 16 36.54 -12.79 15.44
N LEU A 17 37.65 -12.77 14.71
CA LEU A 17 37.79 -12.05 13.42
C LEU A 17 37.09 -12.77 12.25
N ILE A 18 36.96 -14.10 12.31
CA ILE A 18 36.23 -14.88 11.28
C ILE A 18 34.70 -14.73 11.42
N LEU A 19 34.21 -14.33 12.59
CA LEU A 19 32.78 -14.12 12.85
C LEU A 19 32.21 -12.77 12.37
N ILE A 20 33.04 -11.89 11.78
CA ILE A 20 32.61 -10.54 11.35
C ILE A 20 32.49 -10.43 9.82
N SER A 21 32.74 -11.49 9.04
CA SER A 21 32.71 -11.42 7.57
C SER A 21 31.52 -12.10 6.89
N THR A 22 30.48 -12.51 7.63
CA THR A 22 29.18 -12.84 6.99
C THR A 22 28.38 -11.55 6.78
N GLY A 23 28.81 -10.75 5.81
CA GLY A 23 27.95 -9.77 5.18
C GLY A 23 26.76 -10.51 4.55
N CYS A 24 25.59 -10.35 5.15
CA CYS A 24 24.34 -10.88 4.60
C CYS A 24 23.96 -10.05 3.36
N ASN A 25 24.52 -10.37 2.19
CA ASN A 25 23.89 -9.99 0.92
C ASN A 25 22.65 -10.89 0.75
N LYS A 26 21.50 -10.43 1.24
CA LYS A 26 20.23 -11.13 1.15
C LYS A 26 19.49 -10.86 -0.18
N THR A 27 20.19 -10.63 -1.29
CA THR A 27 19.54 -10.67 -2.60
C THR A 27 19.25 -12.13 -2.93
N LYS A 28 18.00 -12.58 -2.73
CA LYS A 28 17.60 -13.95 -3.05
C LYS A 28 17.52 -14.09 -4.57
N ARG A 29 18.41 -14.91 -5.13
CA ARG A 29 18.35 -15.28 -6.54
C ARG A 29 17.34 -16.42 -6.68
N SER A 30 16.23 -16.19 -7.36
CA SER A 30 15.30 -17.26 -7.70
C SER A 30 15.97 -18.20 -8.71
N SER A 31 16.08 -19.47 -8.35
CA SER A 31 16.88 -20.47 -9.06
C SER A 31 16.25 -21.00 -10.35
N ALA A 32 15.06 -20.52 -10.74
CA ALA A 32 14.35 -21.06 -11.90
C ALA A 32 14.68 -20.35 -13.24
N GLU A 33 14.98 -19.04 -13.26
CA GLU A 33 15.06 -18.29 -14.55
C GLU A 33 16.13 -17.18 -14.59
N GLY A 34 17.01 -17.07 -13.60
CA GLY A 34 18.00 -15.99 -13.56
C GLY A 34 17.41 -14.61 -13.24
N ILE A 35 16.14 -14.57 -12.79
CA ILE A 35 15.45 -13.37 -12.31
C ILE A 35 15.88 -13.10 -10.86
N VAL A 36 16.25 -11.85 -10.58
CA VAL A 36 16.61 -11.40 -9.23
C VAL A 36 15.38 -10.89 -8.50
N GLU A 37 15.10 -11.42 -7.32
CA GLU A 37 14.01 -10.91 -6.48
C GLU A 37 14.51 -9.71 -5.66
N LEU A 38 13.78 -8.61 -5.74
CA LEU A 38 13.98 -7.41 -4.93
C LEU A 38 12.77 -7.21 -4.02
N SER A 39 13.00 -6.64 -2.84
CA SER A 39 11.96 -6.37 -1.85
C SER A 39 12.20 -5.01 -1.19
N PHE A 40 11.11 -4.30 -0.86
CA PHE A 40 11.18 -3.06 -0.08
C PHE A 40 11.68 -3.28 1.35
N ALA A 41 11.52 -4.48 1.90
CA ALA A 41 12.08 -4.84 3.21
C ALA A 41 13.60 -5.02 3.19
N ASP A 42 14.18 -5.24 2.01
CA ASP A 42 15.62 -5.42 1.86
C ASP A 42 16.28 -4.05 1.71
N ALA A 43 17.27 -3.76 2.55
CA ALA A 43 18.08 -2.54 2.44
C ALA A 43 19.08 -2.63 1.27
N VAL A 44 18.56 -2.78 0.04
CA VAL A 44 19.37 -2.91 -1.18
C VAL A 44 20.01 -1.56 -1.48
N SER A 45 21.33 -1.50 -1.47
CA SER A 45 22.07 -0.26 -1.75
C SER A 45 22.01 0.13 -3.22
N LEU A 46 22.22 1.42 -3.52
CA LEU A 46 22.32 1.89 -4.90
C LEU A 46 23.43 1.17 -5.68
N GLU A 47 24.57 0.89 -5.06
CA GLU A 47 25.67 0.13 -5.67
C GLU A 47 25.24 -1.30 -6.07
N GLU A 48 24.34 -1.91 -5.30
CA GLU A 48 23.76 -3.22 -5.64
C GLU A 48 22.76 -3.10 -6.79
N ILE A 49 21.94 -2.04 -6.83
CA ILE A 49 21.03 -1.77 -7.94
C ILE A 49 21.82 -1.52 -9.24
N GLU A 50 22.92 -0.77 -9.18
CA GLU A 50 23.83 -0.53 -10.31
C GLU A 50 24.37 -1.83 -10.93
N LYS A 51 24.69 -2.82 -10.09
CA LYS A 51 25.13 -4.16 -10.55
C LYS A 51 24.02 -4.97 -11.23
N LEU A 52 22.76 -4.57 -11.06
CA LEU A 52 21.60 -5.20 -11.66
C LEU A 52 21.16 -4.52 -12.96
N ASP A 53 21.86 -3.47 -13.43
CA ASP A 53 21.52 -2.81 -14.69
C ASP A 53 21.41 -3.80 -15.86
N GLY A 54 20.29 -3.72 -16.57
CA GLY A 54 19.92 -4.62 -17.66
C GLY A 54 19.43 -6.02 -17.24
N GLN A 55 19.49 -6.39 -15.96
CA GLN A 55 19.05 -7.70 -15.47
C GLN A 55 17.52 -7.75 -15.25
N MET A 56 16.95 -8.94 -15.43
CA MET A 56 15.56 -9.20 -15.08
C MET A 56 15.40 -9.25 -13.56
N VAL A 57 14.42 -8.50 -13.06
CA VAL A 57 14.04 -8.48 -11.64
C VAL A 57 12.56 -8.78 -11.47
N THR A 58 12.20 -9.23 -10.27
CA THR A 58 10.80 -9.29 -9.82
C THR A 58 10.65 -8.59 -8.47
N MET A 59 9.53 -7.89 -8.30
CA MET A 59 9.17 -7.17 -7.08
C MET A 59 7.69 -7.32 -6.80
N ILE A 60 7.31 -7.26 -5.53
CA ILE A 60 5.91 -7.16 -5.11
C ILE A 60 5.71 -5.81 -4.42
N GLY A 61 4.59 -5.16 -4.70
CA GLY A 61 4.18 -3.93 -4.06
C GLY A 61 2.78 -3.51 -4.47
N PHE A 62 2.41 -2.29 -4.12
CA PHE A 62 1.13 -1.66 -4.46
C PHE A 62 1.33 -0.60 -5.53
N MET A 63 0.34 -0.42 -6.40
CA MET A 63 0.34 0.71 -7.32
C MET A 63 0.00 2.00 -6.56
N SER A 64 0.74 3.08 -6.81
CA SER A 64 0.38 4.38 -6.28
C SER A 64 -0.85 4.94 -6.98
N THR A 65 -1.77 5.53 -6.22
CA THR A 65 -2.91 6.31 -6.73
C THR A 65 -2.48 7.60 -7.44
N THR A 66 -1.21 8.00 -7.29
CA THR A 66 -0.62 9.15 -8.01
C THR A 66 0.02 8.78 -9.36
N SER A 67 -0.08 7.51 -9.76
CA SER A 67 0.41 7.05 -11.06
C SER A 67 -0.37 7.71 -12.22
N PRO A 68 0.26 7.98 -13.37
CA PRO A 68 -0.42 8.51 -14.54
C PRO A 68 -1.63 7.68 -14.97
N LEU A 69 -2.71 8.37 -15.34
CA LEU A 69 -3.96 7.74 -15.77
C LEU A 69 -3.84 6.99 -17.11
N ASP A 70 -2.85 7.32 -17.94
CA ASP A 70 -2.61 6.64 -19.21
C ASP A 70 -1.95 5.26 -19.05
N GLY A 71 -1.45 4.95 -17.85
CA GLY A 71 -0.81 3.68 -17.49
C GLY A 71 0.52 3.43 -18.19
N SER A 72 1.13 4.45 -18.81
CA SER A 72 2.44 4.33 -19.48
C SER A 72 3.55 3.92 -18.50
N TYR A 73 3.43 4.37 -17.26
CA TYR A 73 4.21 3.92 -16.12
C TYR A 73 3.36 4.01 -14.85
N MET A 74 3.88 3.42 -13.78
CA MET A 74 3.30 3.49 -12.44
C MET A 74 4.42 3.62 -11.40
N TYR A 75 4.06 4.06 -10.20
CA TYR A 75 4.93 3.93 -9.04
C TYR A 75 4.53 2.69 -8.26
N LEU A 76 5.45 1.74 -8.10
CA LEU A 76 5.29 0.61 -7.21
C LEU A 76 5.77 1.02 -5.81
N GLN A 77 4.92 0.86 -4.81
CA GLN A 77 5.15 1.28 -3.43
C GLN A 77 5.11 0.11 -2.46
N ASN A 78 5.72 0.29 -1.28
CA ASN A 78 5.68 -0.72 -0.22
C ASN A 78 4.34 -0.76 0.54
N MET A 79 3.58 0.34 0.54
CA MET A 79 2.28 0.48 1.19
C MET A 79 1.22 0.94 0.17
N PRO A 80 -0.05 0.52 0.32
CA PRO A 80 -1.15 1.00 -0.53
C PRO A 80 -1.53 2.44 -0.17
N TYR A 81 -2.19 3.14 -1.11
CA TYR A 81 -2.71 4.50 -0.94
C TYR A 81 -1.70 5.56 -0.44
N GLN A 82 -0.40 5.29 -0.52
CA GLN A 82 0.61 6.24 -0.08
C GLN A 82 0.66 7.43 -1.03
N SER A 83 0.23 8.60 -0.53
CA SER A 83 0.06 9.82 -1.33
C SER A 83 1.36 10.42 -1.86
N CYS A 84 2.52 10.01 -1.33
CA CYS A 84 3.80 10.57 -1.72
C CYS A 84 4.77 9.50 -2.23
N PRO A 85 4.94 9.38 -3.55
CA PRO A 85 5.84 8.38 -4.14
C PRO A 85 7.31 8.65 -3.78
N PHE A 86 7.73 9.90 -3.58
CA PHE A 86 9.15 10.23 -3.32
C PHE A 86 9.38 11.18 -2.13
N CYS A 87 8.60 11.07 -1.06
CA CYS A 87 8.74 11.95 0.12
C CYS A 87 10.07 11.80 0.87
N ILE A 88 10.86 10.78 0.57
CA ILE A 88 12.26 10.67 0.99
C ILE A 88 13.14 10.84 -0.25
N PRO A 89 13.54 12.07 -0.61
CA PRO A 89 14.42 12.28 -1.75
C PRO A 89 15.82 11.72 -1.46
N ASN A 90 16.48 11.19 -2.49
CA ASN A 90 17.92 10.85 -2.51
C ASN A 90 18.38 9.86 -1.42
N THR A 91 17.72 8.71 -1.32
CA THR A 91 18.24 7.60 -0.49
C THR A 91 19.30 6.80 -1.27
N ASN A 92 20.38 6.40 -0.59
CA ASN A 92 21.41 5.51 -1.15
C ASN A 92 20.99 4.02 -1.14
N VAL A 93 19.71 3.76 -0.90
CA VAL A 93 19.10 2.44 -0.82
C VAL A 93 17.79 2.46 -1.61
N LEU A 94 17.31 1.29 -2.01
CA LEU A 94 15.97 1.10 -2.55
C LEU A 94 14.98 1.78 -1.60
N ALA A 95 14.34 2.84 -2.12
CA ALA A 95 13.37 3.60 -1.36
C ALA A 95 12.06 2.80 -1.27
N ASN A 96 11.08 3.33 -0.53
CA ASN A 96 9.73 2.77 -0.43
C ASN A 96 8.94 2.81 -1.76
N THR A 97 9.57 3.24 -2.86
CA THR A 97 8.96 3.42 -4.17
C THR A 97 9.97 3.16 -5.29
N ILE A 98 9.51 2.57 -6.39
CA ILE A 98 10.25 2.47 -7.65
C ILE A 98 9.32 2.75 -8.84
N ALA A 99 9.80 3.49 -9.83
CA ALA A 99 9.06 3.69 -11.07
C ALA A 99 9.11 2.43 -11.95
N VAL A 100 7.97 2.06 -12.53
CA VAL A 100 7.80 0.87 -13.36
C VAL A 100 7.12 1.26 -14.66
N TYR A 101 7.80 1.03 -15.79
CA TYR A 101 7.34 1.39 -17.11
C TYR A 101 6.78 0.19 -17.86
N ALA A 102 5.65 0.39 -18.53
CA ALA A 102 5.09 -0.57 -19.45
C ALA A 102 6.01 -0.71 -20.69
N PRO A 103 5.95 -1.86 -21.40
CA PRO A 103 6.57 -1.97 -22.71
C PRO A 103 5.99 -0.92 -23.66
N GLU A 104 6.79 -0.50 -24.65
CA GLU A 104 6.35 0.49 -25.64
C GLU A 104 4.99 0.12 -26.27
N GLY A 105 4.06 1.07 -26.28
CA GLY A 105 2.71 0.90 -26.80
C GLY A 105 1.75 0.09 -25.91
N GLN A 106 2.16 -0.30 -24.70
CA GLN A 106 1.32 -0.95 -23.69
C GLN A 106 1.05 0.00 -22.52
N SER A 107 0.02 -0.32 -21.74
CA SER A 107 -0.31 0.41 -20.52
C SER A 107 -0.77 -0.54 -19.41
N PHE A 108 -0.55 -0.11 -18.17
CA PHE A 108 -1.08 -0.78 -17.00
C PHE A 108 -2.50 -0.30 -16.70
N ARG A 109 -3.34 -1.23 -16.25
CA ARG A 109 -4.59 -0.89 -15.57
C ARG A 109 -4.31 -0.88 -14.07
N PHE A 110 -4.78 0.17 -13.39
CA PHE A 110 -4.66 0.31 -11.95
C PHE A 110 -5.27 -0.89 -11.20
N GLN A 111 -4.63 -1.27 -10.09
CA GLN A 111 -5.05 -2.34 -9.20
C GLN A 111 -4.81 -1.91 -7.74
N ASP A 112 -5.85 -1.99 -6.92
CA ASP A 112 -5.80 -1.66 -5.48
C ASP A 112 -5.22 -2.77 -4.61
N ILE A 113 -4.83 -3.89 -5.23
CA ILE A 113 -4.28 -5.07 -4.56
C ILE A 113 -2.79 -5.20 -4.84
N PRO A 114 -2.04 -5.97 -4.04
CA PRO A 114 -0.64 -6.22 -4.31
C PRO A 114 -0.45 -6.87 -5.68
N ILE A 115 0.53 -6.35 -6.43
CA ILE A 115 0.91 -6.88 -7.73
C ILE A 115 2.35 -7.38 -7.69
N ARG A 116 2.62 -8.41 -8.48
CA ARG A 116 3.98 -8.78 -8.85
C ARG A 116 4.35 -8.08 -10.14
N VAL A 117 5.48 -7.39 -10.12
CA VAL A 117 6.11 -6.77 -11.27
C VAL A 117 7.28 -7.64 -11.70
N THR A 118 7.42 -7.88 -13.00
CA THR A 118 8.61 -8.51 -13.58
C THR A 118 9.07 -7.70 -14.79
N GLY A 119 10.32 -7.25 -14.80
CA GLY A 119 10.88 -6.41 -15.86
C GLY A 119 12.40 -6.28 -15.74
N LYS A 120 13.01 -5.37 -16.50
CA LYS A 120 14.46 -5.13 -16.42
C LYS A 120 14.75 -3.93 -15.54
N ILE A 121 15.75 -4.02 -14.67
CA ILE A 121 16.31 -2.82 -14.05
C ILE A 121 17.06 -2.02 -15.11
N LYS A 122 16.82 -0.72 -15.10
CA LYS A 122 17.56 0.26 -15.89
C LYS A 122 18.05 1.38 -14.98
N VAL A 123 19.35 1.63 -15.02
CA VAL A 123 20.02 2.66 -14.23
C VAL A 123 20.38 3.83 -15.14
N GLU A 124 19.67 4.94 -14.98
CA GLU A 124 19.86 6.16 -15.75
C GLU A 124 19.18 7.33 -15.02
N ASP A 125 19.63 8.56 -15.30
CA ASP A 125 18.96 9.77 -14.84
C ASP A 125 17.65 9.94 -15.62
N VAL A 126 16.51 9.88 -14.92
CA VAL A 126 15.17 10.08 -15.51
C VAL A 126 14.46 11.23 -14.80
N ALA A 127 13.81 12.07 -15.59
CA ALA A 127 12.75 12.96 -15.16
C ALA A 127 11.45 12.49 -15.82
N ASP A 128 10.40 12.27 -15.05
CA ASP A 128 9.10 11.89 -15.60
C ASP A 128 8.18 13.08 -15.86
N ASP A 129 7.01 12.81 -16.46
CA ASP A 129 6.05 13.83 -16.84
C ASP A 129 5.37 14.50 -15.64
N LEU A 130 5.45 13.88 -14.46
CA LEU A 130 4.97 14.44 -13.19
C LEU A 130 6.07 15.27 -12.48
N GLY A 131 7.27 15.35 -13.05
CA GLY A 131 8.39 16.13 -12.55
C GLY A 131 9.20 15.43 -11.46
N TYR A 132 9.01 14.12 -11.25
CA TYR A 132 9.87 13.36 -10.36
C TYR A 132 11.18 12.96 -11.02
N TYR A 133 12.24 12.94 -10.24
CA TYR A 133 13.58 12.57 -10.67
C TYR A 133 14.05 11.33 -9.93
N TYR A 134 14.56 10.34 -10.66
CA TYR A 134 15.11 9.11 -10.10
C TYR A 134 16.21 8.51 -10.99
N TYR A 135 17.05 7.68 -10.38
CA TYR A 135 18.28 7.13 -10.96
C TYR A 135 18.14 5.68 -11.46
N TYR A 136 17.03 5.03 -11.12
CA TYR A 136 16.76 3.66 -11.51
C TYR A 136 15.26 3.42 -11.62
N ARG A 137 14.89 2.48 -12.48
CA ARG A 137 13.49 2.08 -12.74
C ARG A 137 13.42 0.66 -13.26
N ILE A 138 12.22 0.07 -13.21
CA ILE A 138 11.92 -1.16 -13.94
C ILE A 138 11.31 -0.78 -15.30
N VAL A 139 11.83 -1.36 -16.38
CA VAL A 139 11.32 -1.14 -17.74
C VAL A 139 10.89 -2.45 -18.40
N ASP A 140 10.14 -2.35 -19.50
CA ASP A 140 9.55 -3.48 -20.22
C ASP A 140 8.74 -4.40 -19.30
N ALA A 141 8.07 -3.83 -18.31
CA ALA A 141 7.55 -4.58 -17.18
C ALA A 141 6.19 -5.22 -17.46
N LYS A 142 5.97 -6.39 -16.90
CA LYS A 142 4.67 -7.05 -16.83
C LYS A 142 4.20 -7.09 -15.39
N ILE A 143 2.89 -7.03 -15.22
CA ILE A 143 2.24 -7.09 -13.92
C ILE A 143 1.28 -8.28 -13.86
N GLU A 144 1.18 -8.88 -12.68
CA GLU A 144 0.19 -9.90 -12.36
C GLU A 144 -0.26 -9.74 -10.90
N LYS A 145 -1.43 -10.30 -10.56
CA LYS A 145 -1.86 -10.35 -9.15
C LYS A 145 -0.81 -11.12 -8.34
N ALA A 146 -0.45 -10.61 -7.17
CA ALA A 146 0.53 -11.29 -6.34
C ALA A 146 -0.08 -12.50 -5.61
N GLU A 147 0.67 -13.59 -5.54
CA GLU A 147 0.30 -14.77 -4.75
C GLU A 147 0.38 -14.46 -3.25
N LEU A 148 -0.76 -14.55 -2.55
CA LEU A 148 -0.86 -14.22 -1.13
C LEU A 148 -0.18 -15.22 -0.19
N SER A 149 0.17 -16.41 -0.70
CA SER A 149 0.80 -17.45 0.10
C SER A 149 2.16 -16.99 0.63
N GLY A 150 2.31 -16.94 1.95
CA GLY A 150 3.55 -16.52 2.61
C GLY A 150 3.66 -15.00 2.83
N MET A 151 2.65 -14.22 2.44
CA MET A 151 2.57 -12.80 2.79
C MET A 151 2.16 -12.58 4.26
N GLY A 152 2.50 -11.40 4.79
CA GLY A 152 2.08 -10.98 6.12
C GLY A 152 0.56 -10.97 6.28
N ARG A 153 0.10 -11.17 7.52
CA ARG A 153 -1.32 -11.22 7.88
C ARG A 153 -2.09 -9.99 7.38
N GLU A 154 -1.56 -8.79 7.59
CA GLU A 154 -2.23 -7.54 7.20
C GLU A 154 -2.44 -7.43 5.68
N ILE A 155 -1.45 -7.82 4.87
CA ILE A 155 -1.57 -7.82 3.40
C ILE A 155 -2.66 -8.79 2.95
N ARG A 156 -2.75 -9.96 3.57
CA ARG A 156 -3.79 -10.95 3.24
C ARG A 156 -5.18 -10.42 3.56
N ILE A 157 -5.39 -9.92 4.79
CA ILE A 157 -6.67 -9.35 5.24
C ILE A 157 -7.10 -8.21 4.32
N TYR A 158 -6.19 -7.28 4.05
CA TYR A 158 -6.44 -6.18 3.13
C TYR A 158 -6.83 -6.70 1.74
N THR A 159 -6.06 -7.62 1.17
CA THR A 159 -6.30 -8.08 -0.21
C THR A 159 -7.61 -8.86 -0.31
N GLU A 160 -7.92 -9.71 0.66
CA GLU A 160 -9.16 -10.49 0.70
C GLU A 160 -10.40 -9.58 0.68
N LEU A 161 -10.37 -8.42 1.34
CA LEU A 161 -11.47 -7.45 1.32
C LEU A 161 -11.45 -6.53 0.10
N VAL A 162 -10.30 -5.96 -0.23
CA VAL A 162 -10.20 -4.98 -1.32
C VAL A 162 -10.44 -5.62 -2.69
N ASP A 163 -10.05 -6.88 -2.90
CA ASP A 163 -10.37 -7.62 -4.14
C ASP A 163 -11.88 -7.88 -4.30
N GLN A 164 -12.67 -7.78 -3.22
CA GLN A 164 -14.13 -7.86 -3.23
C GLN A 164 -14.81 -6.49 -3.44
N GLY A 165 -14.05 -5.39 -3.55
CA GLY A 165 -14.59 -4.03 -3.69
C GLY A 165 -14.85 -3.30 -2.37
N PHE A 166 -14.37 -3.83 -1.24
CA PHE A 166 -14.60 -3.23 0.08
C PHE A 166 -14.23 -1.74 0.14
N ALA A 167 -13.04 -1.38 -0.35
CA ALA A 167 -12.56 0.00 -0.26
C ALA A 167 -13.43 0.97 -1.07
N SER A 168 -13.84 0.59 -2.29
CA SER A 168 -14.67 1.44 -3.14
C SER A 168 -16.08 1.61 -2.56
N GLU A 169 -16.69 0.54 -2.06
CA GLU A 169 -18.01 0.64 -1.44
C GLU A 169 -17.98 1.47 -0.16
N PHE A 170 -16.95 1.29 0.67
CA PHE A 170 -16.80 2.06 1.91
C PHE A 170 -16.64 3.56 1.61
N VAL A 171 -15.77 3.93 0.66
CA VAL A 171 -15.61 5.31 0.21
C VAL A 171 -16.93 5.86 -0.33
N SER A 172 -17.67 5.06 -1.11
CA SER A 172 -18.93 5.51 -1.67
C SER A 172 -19.99 5.81 -0.60
N VAL A 173 -20.05 5.02 0.47
CA VAL A 173 -20.92 5.33 1.63
C VAL A 173 -20.49 6.61 2.33
N LEU A 174 -19.17 6.83 2.48
CA LEU A 174 -18.66 8.07 3.05
C LEU A 174 -18.97 9.29 2.18
N GLU A 175 -18.87 9.18 0.85
CA GLU A 175 -19.24 10.26 -0.07
C GLU A 175 -20.72 10.63 0.06
N ASP A 176 -21.60 9.63 0.11
CA ASP A 176 -23.05 9.83 0.33
C ASP A 176 -23.31 10.54 1.67
N ALA A 177 -22.64 10.11 2.75
CA ALA A 177 -22.73 10.73 4.07
C ALA A 177 -22.21 12.17 4.08
N TYR A 178 -21.06 12.42 3.44
CA TYR A 178 -20.45 13.74 3.34
C TYR A 178 -21.36 14.72 2.59
N ALA A 179 -21.96 14.27 1.48
CA ALA A 179 -22.89 15.08 0.70
C ALA A 179 -24.14 15.46 1.51
N ALA A 180 -24.67 14.54 2.32
CA ALA A 180 -25.81 14.82 3.19
C ALA A 180 -25.46 15.81 4.31
N ILE A 181 -24.29 15.66 4.94
CA ILE A 181 -23.82 16.55 6.02
C ILE A 181 -23.55 17.96 5.49
N ASN A 182 -22.86 18.05 4.34
CA ASN A 182 -22.40 19.30 3.75
C ASN A 182 -23.29 19.74 2.59
N TYR A 183 -24.59 19.43 2.67
CA TYR A 183 -25.58 19.65 1.62
C TYR A 183 -25.60 21.10 1.07
N GLU A 184 -25.28 22.10 1.89
CA GLU A 184 -25.19 23.49 1.48
C GLU A 184 -24.07 23.74 0.45
N GLU A 185 -22.95 23.03 0.57
CA GLU A 185 -21.82 23.10 -0.39
C GLU A 185 -22.24 22.57 -1.77
N PHE A 186 -23.21 21.67 -1.80
CA PHE A 186 -23.82 21.11 -3.01
C PHE A 186 -25.05 21.88 -3.49
N HIS A 187 -25.37 23.03 -2.88
CA HIS A 187 -26.53 23.87 -3.20
C HIS A 187 -27.88 23.14 -3.04
N ILE A 188 -27.93 22.15 -2.17
CA ILE A 188 -29.15 21.43 -1.80
C ILE A 188 -29.82 22.20 -0.64
N LYS A 189 -31.15 22.15 -0.54
CA LYS A 189 -31.85 22.65 0.66
C LYS A 189 -32.07 21.52 1.65
N LEU A 190 -32.13 21.84 2.94
CA LEU A 190 -32.33 20.84 4.00
C LEU A 190 -33.56 19.95 3.79
N ASP A 191 -34.66 20.49 3.25
CA ASP A 191 -35.88 19.74 2.97
C ASP A 191 -35.81 18.86 1.71
N GLU A 192 -34.75 19.01 0.93
CA GLU A 192 -34.45 18.25 -0.29
C GLU A 192 -33.33 17.21 -0.05
N VAL A 193 -32.71 17.18 1.14
CA VAL A 193 -31.69 16.17 1.50
C VAL A 193 -32.35 14.80 1.65
N GLU A 194 -31.85 13.81 0.90
CA GLU A 194 -32.34 12.44 0.93
C GLU A 194 -31.72 11.64 2.09
N LEU A 195 -32.47 10.68 2.62
CA LEU A 195 -31.96 9.74 3.61
C LEU A 195 -30.91 8.83 2.97
N LEU A 196 -29.87 8.52 3.73
CA LEU A 196 -28.83 7.59 3.32
C LEU A 196 -29.39 6.18 3.17
N SER A 197 -29.09 5.54 2.04
CA SER A 197 -29.40 4.14 1.77
C SER A 197 -28.40 3.21 2.46
N PHE A 198 -28.90 2.13 3.07
CA PHE A 198 -28.08 1.09 3.70
C PHE A 198 -27.65 -0.02 2.73
N GLU A 199 -27.97 0.08 1.44
CA GLU A 199 -27.68 -0.96 0.44
C GLU A 199 -26.18 -1.31 0.38
N LYS A 200 -25.33 -0.32 0.07
CA LYS A 200 -23.87 -0.50 0.01
C LYS A 200 -23.26 -0.93 1.35
N LEU A 201 -23.78 -0.40 2.48
CA LEU A 201 -23.33 -0.83 3.81
C LEU A 201 -23.66 -2.30 4.07
N ASN A 202 -24.81 -2.79 3.61
CA ASN A 202 -25.15 -4.20 3.72
C ASN A 202 -24.29 -5.08 2.81
N GLU A 203 -23.92 -4.60 1.61
CA GLU A 203 -22.95 -5.26 0.74
C GLU A 203 -21.57 -5.37 1.41
N ILE A 204 -21.07 -4.27 1.99
CA ILE A 204 -19.84 -4.24 2.78
C ILE A 204 -19.89 -5.29 3.89
N LYS A 205 -20.96 -5.31 4.69
CA LYS A 205 -21.15 -6.30 5.76
C LYS A 205 -21.15 -7.73 5.23
N ALA A 206 -21.74 -7.95 4.06
CA ALA A 206 -21.80 -9.28 3.46
C ALA A 206 -20.42 -9.83 3.06
N MET A 207 -19.44 -8.96 2.75
CA MET A 207 -18.06 -9.36 2.44
C MET A 207 -17.37 -10.07 3.62
N PHE A 208 -17.84 -9.85 4.85
CA PHE A 208 -17.30 -10.48 6.05
C PHE A 208 -17.89 -11.86 6.36
N ASN A 209 -19.02 -12.25 5.75
CA ASN A 209 -19.76 -13.47 6.11
C ASN A 209 -18.98 -14.79 5.94
N VAL A 210 -17.97 -14.79 5.07
CA VAL A 210 -17.12 -15.94 4.77
C VAL A 210 -15.76 -15.88 5.46
N LEU A 211 -15.52 -14.84 6.25
CA LEU A 211 -14.24 -14.53 6.85
C LEU A 211 -14.24 -14.87 8.36
N ASN A 212 -13.07 -15.15 8.91
CA ASN A 212 -12.92 -15.35 10.35
C ASN A 212 -13.00 -14.00 11.06
N GLU A 213 -14.11 -13.69 11.72
CA GLU A 213 -14.36 -12.37 12.36
C GLU A 213 -13.22 -11.86 13.24
N ASN A 214 -12.51 -12.74 13.96
CA ASN A 214 -11.37 -12.35 14.80
C ASN A 214 -10.21 -11.78 13.99
N ASP A 215 -10.10 -12.17 12.71
CA ASP A 215 -9.07 -11.65 11.83
C ASP A 215 -9.35 -10.24 11.34
N TYR A 216 -10.61 -9.81 11.37
CA TYR A 216 -11.11 -8.56 10.81
C TYR A 216 -11.70 -7.64 11.88
N ALA A 217 -11.45 -7.92 13.16
CA ALA A 217 -12.12 -7.25 14.27
C ALA A 217 -11.94 -5.72 14.25
N ASP A 218 -10.76 -5.23 13.87
CA ASP A 218 -10.49 -3.78 13.78
C ASP A 218 -11.37 -3.09 12.72
N ILE A 219 -11.45 -3.65 11.52
CA ILE A 219 -12.25 -3.07 10.43
C ILE A 219 -13.76 -3.31 10.60
N ILE A 220 -14.17 -4.43 11.20
CA ILE A 220 -15.57 -4.70 11.55
C ILE A 220 -16.10 -3.64 12.55
N GLU A 221 -15.26 -3.22 13.49
CA GLU A 221 -15.60 -2.16 14.45
C GLU A 221 -15.84 -0.82 13.74
N VAL A 222 -15.00 -0.48 12.77
CA VAL A 222 -15.15 0.71 11.93
C VAL A 222 -16.44 0.66 11.10
N VAL A 223 -16.75 -0.49 10.48
CA VAL A 223 -18.01 -0.70 9.74
C VAL A 223 -19.24 -0.55 10.65
N SER A 224 -19.15 -1.04 11.89
CA SER A 224 -20.23 -0.89 12.87
C SER A 224 -20.44 0.57 13.31
N ARG A 225 -19.35 1.33 13.43
CA ARG A 225 -19.43 2.79 13.65
C ARG A 225 -20.03 3.51 12.46
N LEU A 226 -19.66 3.14 11.23
CA LEU A 226 -20.26 3.70 10.01
C LEU A 226 -21.77 3.49 9.97
N GLU A 227 -22.26 2.29 10.35
CA GLU A 227 -23.70 2.05 10.47
C GLU A 227 -24.39 2.96 11.49
N THR A 228 -23.80 3.09 12.68
CA THR A 228 -24.35 3.96 13.73
C THR A 228 -24.41 5.40 13.24
N PHE A 229 -23.34 5.85 12.60
CA PHE A 229 -23.21 7.18 12.02
C PHE A 229 -24.24 7.47 10.92
N MET A 230 -24.51 6.50 10.04
CA MET A 230 -25.56 6.66 9.01
C MET A 230 -26.95 6.81 9.63
N ASN A 231 -27.26 6.05 10.68
CA ASN A 231 -28.53 6.20 11.41
C ASN A 231 -28.64 7.59 12.04
N ASP A 232 -27.57 8.05 12.67
CA ASP A 232 -27.51 9.38 13.27
C ASP A 232 -27.73 10.52 12.25
N ILE A 233 -27.16 10.40 11.04
CA ILE A 233 -27.39 11.37 9.96
C ILE A 233 -28.87 11.35 9.54
N ASN A 234 -29.44 10.16 9.31
CA ASN A 234 -30.84 10.03 8.93
C ASN A 234 -31.78 10.62 10.00
N ASP A 235 -31.52 10.37 11.28
CA ASP A 235 -32.27 10.95 12.39
C ASP A 235 -32.19 12.49 12.42
N ALA A 236 -31.04 13.06 12.06
CA ALA A 236 -30.87 14.52 11.97
C ALA A 236 -31.60 15.12 10.75
N ILE A 237 -31.58 14.44 9.60
CA ILE A 237 -32.35 14.81 8.40
C ILE A 237 -33.85 14.80 8.71
N GLU A 238 -34.36 13.73 9.33
CA GLU A 238 -35.78 13.59 9.66
C GLU A 238 -36.26 14.68 10.64
N ARG A 239 -35.42 15.03 11.62
CA ARG A 239 -35.68 16.15 12.55
C ARG A 239 -35.52 17.52 11.91
N LYS A 240 -34.96 17.61 10.70
CA LYS A 240 -34.59 18.86 10.02
C LYS A 240 -33.71 19.73 10.90
N ASP A 241 -32.69 19.12 11.50
CA ASP A 241 -31.77 19.77 12.42
C ASP A 241 -30.42 20.07 11.72
N PRO A 242 -30.25 21.26 11.12
CA PRO A 242 -29.02 21.59 10.39
C PRO A 242 -27.81 21.73 11.31
N ILE A 243 -28.02 22.03 12.59
CA ILE A 243 -26.93 22.17 13.56
C ILE A 243 -26.39 20.79 13.89
N ASP A 244 -27.27 19.82 14.13
CA ASP A 244 -26.87 18.44 14.41
C ASP A 244 -26.16 17.81 13.21
N LEU A 245 -26.69 18.00 11.98
CA LEU A 245 -26.00 17.58 10.75
C LEU A 245 -24.59 18.15 10.66
N HIS A 246 -24.41 19.47 10.90
CA HIS A 246 -23.09 20.07 10.85
C HIS A 246 -22.11 19.45 11.86
N TYR A 247 -22.57 19.09 13.06
CA TYR A 247 -21.74 18.42 14.07
C TYR A 247 -21.28 17.02 13.66
N LYS A 248 -21.97 16.35 12.73
CA LYS A 248 -21.59 15.06 12.18
C LYS A 248 -20.30 15.08 11.35
N ASN A 249 -19.78 16.26 10.97
CA ASN A 249 -18.44 16.35 10.37
C ASN A 249 -17.33 15.80 11.28
N ASN A 250 -17.44 15.92 12.61
CA ASN A 250 -16.42 15.36 13.51
C ASN A 250 -16.44 13.82 13.50
N ASP A 251 -17.63 13.23 13.51
CA ASP A 251 -17.82 11.78 13.46
C ASP A 251 -17.37 11.24 12.08
N PHE A 252 -17.68 11.98 11.01
CA PHE A 252 -17.19 11.71 9.65
C PHE A 252 -15.66 11.61 9.62
N ASP A 253 -14.98 12.67 10.09
CA ASP A 253 -13.51 12.74 10.10
C ASP A 253 -12.90 11.58 10.88
N GLN A 254 -13.50 11.21 12.02
CA GLN A 254 -13.03 10.08 12.80
C GLN A 254 -13.15 8.76 12.01
N ILE A 255 -14.31 8.47 11.44
CA ILE A 255 -14.54 7.22 10.70
C ILE A 255 -13.66 7.15 9.46
N TYR A 256 -13.55 8.26 8.71
CA TYR A 256 -12.66 8.36 7.56
C TYR A 256 -11.21 8.06 7.95
N ASN A 257 -10.72 8.68 9.03
CA ASN A 257 -9.35 8.47 9.50
C ASN A 257 -9.11 7.02 9.93
N GLU A 258 -10.02 6.40 10.67
CA GLU A 258 -9.87 5.01 11.10
C GLU A 258 -9.85 4.04 9.91
N PHE A 259 -10.75 4.25 8.94
CA PHE A 259 -10.77 3.50 7.69
C PHE A 259 -9.48 3.70 6.89
N TYR A 260 -9.03 4.94 6.72
CA TYR A 260 -7.79 5.25 6.02
C TYR A 260 -6.56 4.62 6.70
N MET A 261 -6.49 4.69 8.04
CA MET A 261 -5.42 4.06 8.80
C MET A 261 -5.41 2.54 8.63
N TRP A 262 -6.58 1.92 8.51
CA TRP A 262 -6.68 0.50 8.16
C TRP A 262 -6.21 0.23 6.72
N LEU A 263 -6.60 1.05 5.74
CA LEU A 263 -6.20 0.90 4.34
C LEU A 263 -4.68 0.91 4.17
N ILE A 264 -3.96 1.79 4.86
CA ILE A 264 -2.50 1.94 4.73
C ILE A 264 -1.68 1.01 5.64
N LYS A 265 -2.35 0.19 6.46
CA LYS A 265 -1.70 -0.72 7.41
C LYS A 265 -0.80 -1.79 6.77
N PRO A 266 -1.12 -2.36 5.58
CA PRO A 266 -0.27 -3.34 4.93
C PRO A 266 1.05 -2.72 4.45
N SER A 267 2.17 -3.40 4.72
CA SER A 267 3.48 -3.00 4.21
C SER A 267 4.34 -4.20 3.85
N PHE A 268 5.07 -4.10 2.74
CA PHE A 268 6.13 -5.05 2.36
C PHE A 268 7.46 -4.74 3.03
#